data_AF-A0A3B3B9C4-F1
#
_entry.id   AF-A0A3B3B9C4-F1
#
_cell.length_a   1.000
_cell.length_b   1.000
_cell.length_c   1.000
_cell.angle_alpha   90.00
_cell.angle_beta   90.00
_cell.angle_gamma   90.00
#
_symmetry.space_group_name_H-M   'P 1'
#
loop_
_entity.id
_entity.type
_entity.pdbx_description
1 polymer ?
#
loop_
_entity_poly.entity_id
_entity_poly.type
_entity_poly.pdbx_seq_one_letter_code
_entity_poly.pdbx_strand_id
1 'polypeptide(L)'
;IPGNLPVFMTMCVLMGFSVATMFLLPWSMLPDVVDDFTSKHPSCKDLEPVFFSGYAFCSKLSGGLSAGLSTMTLQIAGYKAEACNHGDGVLTALIVLFSPVPITLLLIGMVIFHTYPINEKRRVQTDEEQLQ
;
A
#
# COMPACT_ATOMS: atom_id res chain seq x y z
N ILE A 1 17.21 28.69 -4.58
CA ILE A 1 17.92 27.41 -4.88
C ILE A 1 17.80 27.09 -6.38
N PRO A 2 18.43 27.85 -7.32
CA PRO A 2 18.12 27.73 -8.74
C PRO A 2 18.95 26.69 -9.52
N GLY A 3 19.88 25.97 -8.88
CA GLY A 3 20.81 25.05 -9.58
C GLY A 3 20.40 23.56 -9.61
N ASN A 4 19.42 23.15 -8.81
CA ASN A 4 19.09 21.72 -8.61
C ASN A 4 17.72 21.31 -9.18
N LEU A 5 17.10 22.17 -10.00
CA LEU A 5 15.83 21.90 -10.69
C LEU A 5 15.83 20.58 -11.47
N PRO A 6 16.83 20.24 -12.31
CA PRO A 6 16.79 18.98 -13.05
C PRO A 6 16.84 17.76 -12.12
N VAL A 7 17.65 17.80 -11.06
CA VAL A 7 17.72 16.72 -10.06
C VAL A 7 16.37 16.57 -9.36
N PHE A 8 15.76 17.68 -8.93
CA PHE A 8 14.44 17.67 -8.31
C PHE A 8 13.37 17.07 -9.24
N MET A 9 13.37 17.46 -10.51
CA MET A 9 12.42 16.92 -11.50
C MET A 9 12.61 15.40 -11.69
N THR A 10 13.85 14.91 -11.79
CA THR A 10 14.10 13.46 -11.91
C THR A 10 13.62 12.69 -10.67
N MET A 11 13.82 13.23 -9.47
CA MET A 11 13.33 12.63 -8.22
C MET A 11 11.80 12.59 -8.20
N CYS A 12 11.13 13.68 -8.61
CA CYS A 12 9.67 13.72 -8.69
C CYS A 12 9.11 12.69 -9.68
N VAL A 13 9.74 12.51 -10.84
CA VAL A 13 9.30 11.51 -11.84
C VAL A 13 9.43 10.09 -11.28
N LEU A 14 10.58 9.76 -10.68
CA LEU A 14 10.81 8.44 -10.07
C LEU A 14 9.83 8.16 -8.93
N MET A 15 9.62 9.16 -8.06
CA MET A 15 8.66 9.07 -6.97
C MET A 15 7.23 8.88 -7.49
N GLY A 16 6.84 9.62 -8.52
CA GLY A 16 5.54 9.49 -9.18
C GLY A 16 5.31 8.09 -9.76
N PHE A 17 6.30 7.54 -10.45
CA PHE A 17 6.24 6.18 -10.97
C PHE A 17 6.09 5.15 -9.85
N SER A 18 6.90 5.24 -8.80
CA SER A 18 6.82 4.33 -7.64
C SER A 18 5.44 4.36 -6.96
N VAL A 19 4.88 5.56 -6.75
CA VAL A 19 3.57 5.72 -6.13
C VAL A 19 2.47 5.18 -7.05
N ALA A 20 2.56 5.40 -8.36
CA ALA A 20 1.62 4.86 -9.33
C ALA A 20 1.64 3.33 -9.33
N THR A 21 2.81 2.69 -9.32
CA THR A 21 2.93 1.23 -9.24
C THR A 21 2.31 0.72 -7.93
N MET A 22 2.64 1.31 -6.79
CA MET A 22 2.08 0.90 -5.49
C MET A 22 0.56 1.04 -5.43
N PHE A 23 -0.01 2.05 -6.08
CA PHE A 23 -1.46 2.22 -6.13
C PHE A 23 -2.10 1.22 -7.09
N LEU A 24 -1.59 1.06 -8.31
CA LEU A 24 -2.18 0.23 -9.35
C LEU A 24 -2.03 -1.27 -9.08
N LEU A 25 -0.95 -1.68 -8.42
CA LEU A 25 -0.60 -3.10 -8.26
C LEU A 25 -1.67 -3.87 -7.47
N PRO A 26 -2.13 -3.42 -6.28
CA PRO A 26 -3.25 -4.07 -5.58
C PRO A 26 -4.56 -4.11 -6.38
N TRP A 27 -4.88 -3.06 -7.14
CA TRP A 27 -6.09 -3.02 -7.98
C TRP A 27 -6.02 -4.01 -9.14
N SER A 28 -4.85 -4.17 -9.76
CA SER A 28 -4.65 -5.11 -10.87
C SER A 28 -4.62 -6.57 -10.41
N MET A 29 -4.13 -6.82 -9.20
CA MET A 29 -4.02 -8.16 -8.60
C MET A 29 -5.36 -8.65 -8.04
N LEU A 30 -6.23 -7.74 -7.59
CA LEU A 30 -7.52 -8.07 -7.00
C LEU A 30 -8.37 -9.05 -7.86
N PRO A 31 -8.59 -8.81 -9.17
CA PRO A 31 -9.34 -9.75 -10.01
C PRO A 31 -8.62 -11.10 -10.20
N ASP A 32 -7.28 -11.14 -10.23
CA ASP A 32 -6.50 -12.38 -10.36
C ASP A 32 -6.66 -13.28 -9.11
N VAL A 33 -6.70 -12.67 -7.92
CA VAL A 33 -6.98 -13.40 -6.66
C VAL A 33 -8.41 -13.94 -6.63
N VAL A 34 -9.37 -13.14 -7.11
CA VAL A 34 -10.77 -13.53 -7.15
C VAL A 34 -10.99 -14.69 -8.13
N ASP A 35 -10.30 -14.68 -9.27
CA ASP A 35 -10.33 -15.77 -10.26
C ASP A 35 -9.72 -17.07 -9.72
N ASP A 36 -8.51 -17.01 -9.12
CA ASP A 36 -7.87 -18.18 -8.49
C ASP A 36 -8.71 -18.77 -7.35
N PHE A 37 -9.35 -17.92 -6.54
CA PHE A 37 -10.25 -18.36 -5.47
C PHE A 37 -11.49 -19.08 -6.03
N THR A 38 -12.10 -18.53 -7.07
CA THR A 38 -13.28 -19.12 -7.72
C THR A 38 -12.94 -20.48 -8.35
N SER A 39 -11.76 -20.60 -8.96
CA SER A 39 -11.25 -21.85 -9.54
C SER A 39 -11.03 -22.95 -8.49
N LYS A 40 -10.47 -22.60 -7.32
CA LYS A 40 -10.24 -23.55 -6.21
C LYS A 40 -11.50 -23.94 -5.45
N HIS A 41 -12.53 -23.09 -5.43
CA HIS A 41 -13.75 -23.29 -4.65
C HIS A 41 -15.02 -23.21 -5.51
N PRO A 42 -15.29 -24.21 -6.37
CA PRO A 42 -16.45 -24.22 -7.26
C PRO A 42 -17.80 -24.25 -6.51
N SER A 43 -17.81 -24.62 -5.23
CA SER A 43 -19.00 -24.59 -4.37
C SER A 43 -19.37 -23.19 -3.88
N CYS A 44 -18.44 -22.24 -3.91
CA CYS A 44 -18.59 -20.90 -3.36
C CYS A 44 -18.63 -19.87 -4.49
N LYS A 45 -19.74 -19.84 -5.23
CA LYS A 45 -19.99 -18.89 -6.33
C LYS A 45 -20.50 -17.54 -5.79
N ASP A 46 -20.25 -16.46 -6.54
CA ASP A 46 -20.74 -15.09 -6.26
C ASP A 46 -20.11 -14.36 -5.05
N LEU A 47 -18.88 -14.70 -4.66
CA LEU A 47 -18.14 -13.98 -3.59
C LEU A 47 -17.33 -12.76 -4.08
N GLU A 48 -17.28 -12.53 -5.38
CA GLU A 48 -16.59 -11.38 -6.03
C GLU A 48 -16.97 -10.02 -5.39
N PRO A 49 -18.25 -9.73 -5.06
CA PRO A 49 -18.62 -8.46 -4.44
C PRO A 49 -18.07 -8.31 -3.02
N VAL A 50 -17.89 -9.40 -2.29
CA VAL A 50 -17.35 -9.39 -0.92
C VAL A 50 -15.87 -9.03 -0.93
N PHE A 51 -15.10 -9.56 -1.88
CA PHE A 51 -13.70 -9.18 -2.06
C PHE A 51 -13.55 -7.71 -2.46
N PHE A 52 -14.35 -7.24 -3.42
CA PHE A 52 -14.29 -5.85 -3.89
C PHE A 52 -14.69 -4.84 -2.80
N SER A 53 -15.82 -5.10 -2.14
CA SER A 53 -16.30 -4.24 -1.04
C SER A 53 -15.38 -4.30 0.17
N GLY A 54 -14.83 -5.47 0.51
CA GLY A 54 -13.83 -5.64 1.56
C GLY A 54 -12.56 -4.84 1.29
N TYR A 55 -12.02 -4.92 0.07
CA TYR A 55 -10.86 -4.13 -0.33
C TYR A 55 -11.12 -2.61 -0.25
N ALA A 56 -12.26 -2.15 -0.78
CA ALA A 56 -12.65 -0.74 -0.73
C ALA A 56 -12.87 -0.25 0.72
N PHE A 57 -13.48 -1.09 1.57
CA PHE A 57 -13.67 -0.82 2.99
C PHE A 57 -12.33 -0.70 3.72
N CYS A 58 -11.44 -1.68 3.56
CA CYS A 58 -10.11 -1.68 4.16
C CYS A 58 -9.29 -0.46 3.73
N SER A 59 -9.37 -0.06 2.46
CA SER A 59 -8.69 1.12 1.95
C SER A 59 -9.17 2.41 2.62
N LYS A 60 -10.50 2.57 2.76
CA LYS A 60 -11.10 3.71 3.47
C LYS A 60 -10.80 3.69 4.97
N LEU A 61 -10.87 2.51 5.59
CA LEU A 61 -10.54 2.30 6.98
C LEU A 61 -9.08 2.66 7.25
N SER A 62 -8.15 2.21 6.41
CA SER A 62 -6.73 2.54 6.53
C SER A 62 -6.48 4.04 6.44
N GLY A 63 -7.12 4.73 5.49
CA GLY A 63 -7.04 6.19 5.39
C GLY A 63 -7.55 6.90 6.65
N GLY A 64 -8.70 6.47 7.17
CA GLY A 64 -9.27 6.99 8.42
C GLY A 64 -8.40 6.70 9.64
N LEU A 65 -7.90 5.46 9.75
CA LEU A 65 -7.03 5.03 10.84
C LEU A 65 -5.71 5.80 10.83
N SER A 66 -5.11 6.01 9.66
CA SER A 66 -3.91 6.83 9.51
C SER A 66 -4.14 8.25 10.00
N ALA A 67 -5.22 8.91 9.56
CA ALA A 67 -5.55 10.27 9.99
C ALA A 67 -5.83 10.36 11.50
N GLY A 68 -6.56 9.38 12.05
CA GLY A 68 -6.85 9.28 13.48
C GLY A 68 -5.59 9.09 14.32
N LEU A 69 -4.74 8.11 13.95
CA LEU A 69 -3.47 7.85 14.63
C LEU A 69 -2.54 9.06 14.57
N SER A 70 -2.46 9.73 13.42
CA SER A 70 -1.65 10.94 13.25
C SER A 70 -2.09 12.03 14.23
N THR A 71 -3.41 12.25 14.35
CA THR A 71 -3.99 13.26 15.24
C THR A 71 -3.74 12.90 16.71
N MET A 72 -4.01 11.66 17.10
CA MET A 72 -3.79 11.18 18.47
C MET A 72 -2.31 11.30 18.88
N THR A 73 -1.40 10.92 18.00
CA THR A 73 0.05 11.02 18.24
C THR A 73 0.48 12.48 18.44
N LEU A 74 -0.03 13.40 17.62
CA LEU A 74 0.27 14.84 17.77
C LEU A 74 -0.31 15.42 19.07
N GLN A 75 -1.52 15.03 19.46
CA GLN A 75 -2.14 15.48 20.71
C GLN A 75 -1.32 14.99 21.93
N ILE A 76 -0.89 13.73 21.92
CA ILE A 76 -0.04 13.16 22.98
C ILE A 76 1.34 13.83 23.02
N ALA A 77 1.91 14.16 21.86
CA ALA A 77 3.19 14.88 21.75
C ALA A 77 3.11 16.35 22.23
N GLY A 78 1.94 16.83 22.65
CA GLY A 78 1.74 18.17 23.17
C GLY A 78 1.66 19.25 22.08
N TYR A 79 1.21 18.90 20.87
CA TYR A 79 1.02 19.85 19.79
C TYR A 79 0.03 20.96 20.19
N LYS A 80 0.53 22.20 20.27
CA LYS A 80 -0.26 23.41 20.50
C LYS A 80 -0.23 24.27 19.24
N ALA A 81 -1.37 24.40 18.57
CA ALA A 81 -1.50 25.11 17.30
C ALA A 81 -1.14 26.62 17.36
N GLU A 82 -1.11 27.22 18.56
CA GLU A 82 -0.84 28.65 18.77
C GLU A 82 0.53 28.96 19.42
N ALA A 83 1.39 27.96 19.65
CA ALA A 83 2.70 28.19 20.24
C ALA A 83 3.76 28.51 19.17
N CYS A 84 4.46 29.65 19.30
CA CYS A 84 5.56 30.03 18.40
C CYS A 84 6.78 29.08 18.45
N ASN A 85 6.86 28.21 19.46
CA ASN A 85 7.92 27.20 19.57
C ASN A 85 7.28 25.85 19.88
N HIS A 86 7.35 24.92 18.94
CA HIS A 86 6.91 23.54 19.14
C HIS A 86 8.04 22.75 19.80
N GLY A 87 7.73 21.97 20.85
CA GLY A 87 8.72 21.15 21.54
C GLY A 87 9.29 20.06 20.63
N ASP A 88 10.53 19.66 20.90
CA ASP A 88 11.32 18.66 20.13
C ASP A 88 10.59 17.31 19.94
N GLY A 89 9.66 16.99 20.86
CA GLY A 89 8.81 15.81 20.79
C GLY A 89 7.82 15.81 19.60
N VAL A 90 7.30 16.97 19.19
CA VAL A 90 6.39 17.09 18.04
C VAL A 90 7.14 16.85 16.73
N LEU A 91 8.34 17.42 16.60
CA LEU A 91 9.20 17.22 15.44
C LEU A 91 9.57 15.74 15.28
N THR A 92 9.97 15.10 16.39
CA THR A 92 10.28 13.66 16.42
C THR A 92 9.06 12.82 16.03
N ALA A 93 7.87 13.14 16.56
CA ALA A 93 6.64 12.44 16.21
C ALA A 93 6.33 12.53 14.71
N LEU A 94 6.48 13.72 14.11
CA LEU A 94 6.25 13.92 12.67
C LEU A 94 7.26 13.15 11.81
N ILE A 95 8.55 13.18 12.18
CA ILE A 95 9.60 12.43 11.47
C ILE A 95 9.30 10.93 11.52
N VAL A 96 8.95 10.41 12.70
CA VAL A 96 8.63 8.98 12.89
C VAL A 96 7.39 8.58 12.08
N LEU A 97 6.37 9.42 12.06
CA LEU A 97 5.11 9.14 11.38
C LEU A 97 5.26 9.10 9.85
N PHE A 98 6.12 9.95 9.28
CA PHE A 98 6.27 10.09 7.83
C PHE A 98 7.40 9.26 7.20
N SER A 99 8.36 8.76 7.98
CA SER A 99 9.52 8.04 7.42
C SER A 99 9.62 6.58 7.89
N PRO A 100 9.97 6.24 9.15
CA PRO A 100 10.16 4.85 9.56
C PRO A 100 8.87 4.03 9.54
N VAL A 101 7.72 4.63 9.86
CA VAL A 101 6.43 3.92 9.82
C VAL A 101 6.07 3.46 8.41
N PRO A 102 6.02 4.31 7.37
CA PRO A 102 5.72 3.83 6.01
C PRO A 102 6.82 2.93 5.45
N ILE A 103 8.10 3.15 5.79
CA ILE A 103 9.20 2.27 5.34
C ILE A 103 9.03 0.85 5.90
N THR A 104 8.74 0.70 7.19
CA THR A 104 8.52 -0.63 7.80
C THR A 104 7.29 -1.31 7.22
N LEU A 105 6.20 -0.58 6.98
CA LEU A 105 5.01 -1.10 6.32
C LEU A 105 5.30 -1.60 4.91
N LEU A 106 6.09 -0.85 4.13
CA LEU A 106 6.52 -1.25 2.78
C LEU A 106 7.40 -2.50 2.80
N LEU A 107 8.33 -2.61 3.75
CA LEU A 107 9.16 -3.81 3.91
C LEU A 107 8.32 -5.05 4.23
N ILE A 108 7.34 -4.91 5.13
CA ILE A 108 6.39 -5.99 5.42
C ILE A 108 5.60 -6.37 4.16
N GLY A 109 5.10 -5.38 3.41
CA GLY A 109 4.42 -5.61 2.13
C GLY A 109 5.30 -6.36 1.13
N MET A 110 6.56 -5.96 0.99
CA MET A 110 7.52 -6.62 0.11
C MET A 110 7.78 -8.08 0.51
N VAL A 111 7.88 -8.38 1.80
CA VAL A 111 8.03 -9.76 2.30
C VAL A 111 6.79 -10.60 1.99
N ILE A 112 5.58 -10.03 2.14
CA ILE A 112 4.33 -10.70 1.79
C ILE A 112 4.28 -10.99 0.28
N PHE A 113 4.63 -10.01 -0.56
CA PHE A 113 4.72 -10.19 -2.02
C PHE A 113 5.75 -11.23 -2.42
N HIS A 114 6.92 -11.26 -1.78
CA HIS A 114 7.94 -12.27 -2.04
C HIS A 114 7.46 -13.68 -1.65
N THR A 115 6.67 -13.78 -0.59
CA THR A 115 6.08 -15.05 -0.14
C THR A 115 4.87 -15.45 -0.97
N TYR A 116 4.33 -14.54 -1.80
CA TYR A 116 3.16 -14.76 -2.65
C TYR A 116 3.55 -15.52 -3.92
N PRO A 117 3.41 -16.85 -3.95
CA PRO A 117 3.86 -17.66 -5.07
C PRO A 117 2.67 -17.80 -6.03
N ILE A 118 2.26 -16.72 -6.68
CA ILE A 118 1.52 -16.81 -7.95
C ILE A 118 2.56 -17.18 -8.99
N ASN A 119 3.02 -18.43 -8.92
CA ASN A 119 3.91 -18.97 -9.91
C ASN A 119 3.09 -19.14 -11.19
N GLU A 120 3.38 -18.29 -12.15
CA GLU A 120 3.16 -18.48 -13.59
C GLU A 120 3.44 -19.91 -14.06
N LYS A 121 4.27 -20.68 -13.32
CA LYS A 121 4.49 -22.13 -13.53
C LYS A 121 3.21 -22.97 -13.53
N ARG A 122 2.15 -22.58 -12.81
CA ARG A 122 0.84 -23.26 -12.86
C ARG A 122 0.03 -22.89 -14.12
N ARG A 123 0.23 -21.68 -14.67
CA ARG A 123 -0.41 -21.24 -15.93
C ARG A 123 0.25 -21.90 -17.14
N VAL A 124 1.58 -21.93 -17.19
CA VAL A 124 2.34 -22.60 -18.27
C VAL A 124 2.03 -24.11 -18.32
N GLN A 125 1.86 -24.76 -17.15
CA GLN A 125 1.56 -26.19 -17.12
C GLN A 125 0.12 -26.53 -17.57
N THR A 126 -0.85 -25.64 -17.34
CA THR A 126 -2.21 -25.80 -17.87
C THR A 126 -2.28 -25.55 -19.39
N ASP A 127 -1.49 -24.62 -19.92
CA ASP A 127 -1.42 -24.39 -21.38
C ASP A 127 -0.78 -25.58 -22.13
N GLU A 128 0.19 -26.28 -21.54
CA GLU A 128 0.78 -27.48 -22.16
C GLU A 128 -0.12 -28.72 -22.07
N GLU A 129 -0.89 -28.90 -20.99
CA GLU A 129 -1.86 -30.01 -20.88
C GLU A 129 -3.09 -29.86 -21.79
N GLN A 130 -3.40 -28.65 -22.27
CA GLN A 130 -4.48 -28.43 -23.24
C GLN A 130 -4.01 -28.59 -24.70
N LEU A 131 -2.69 -28.72 -24.92
CA LEU A 131 -2.09 -28.86 -26.25
C LEU A 131 -1.65 -30.30 -26.58
N GLN A 132 -1.81 -31.25 -25.65
CA GLN A 132 -1.65 -32.70 -25.83
C GLN A 132 -3.01 -33.42 -25.86
#